data_AF-A0A5E4I2N1-F1
#
_entry.id   AF-A0A5E4I2N1-F1
#
_cell.length_a   1.000
_cell.length_b   1.000
_cell.length_c   1.000
_cell.angle_alpha   90.00
_cell.angle_beta   90.00
_cell.angle_gamma   90.00
#
_symmetry.space_group_name_H-M   'P 1'
#
loop_
_entity.id
_entity.type
_entity.pdbx_description
1 polymer ?
#
loop_
_entity_poly.entity_id
_entity_poly.type
_entity_poly.pdbx_seq_one_letter_code
_entity_poly.pdbx_strand_id
1 'polypeptide(L)'
;MVYCLNCGSMIDEYDSGYYARSMNCIPCYNRKQTEVSARSCSRCGRSIRADEARNYKGSLLCSYCFSEMQRIERIVHCTLCKKELGEWEEKFKMPNGGIICKKCNEERTGKFAPKVCSVCKKPSSLKFLDENGNALCMECAQNSPSARAQMRAENAPKISSIFSRIRRLLP
;
A
#
# COMPACT_ATOMS: atom_id res chain seq x y z
N MET A 1 -4.10 -42.10 -40.75
CA MET A 1 -3.27 -40.92 -40.41
C MET A 1 -4.18 -39.74 -40.12
N VAL A 2 -4.02 -39.11 -38.96
CA VAL A 2 -4.83 -37.96 -38.53
C VAL A 2 -3.97 -36.71 -38.58
N TYR A 3 -4.56 -35.59 -39.00
CA TYR A 3 -3.89 -34.30 -39.10
C TYR A 3 -4.45 -33.34 -38.06
N CYS A 4 -3.59 -32.47 -37.51
CA CYS A 4 -3.98 -31.41 -36.59
C CYS A 4 -4.83 -30.36 -37.33
N LEU A 5 -6.03 -30.05 -36.82
CA LEU A 5 -6.91 -29.06 -37.44
C LEU A 5 -6.38 -27.61 -37.38
N ASN A 6 -5.48 -27.31 -36.44
CA ASN A 6 -4.96 -25.95 -36.27
C ASN A 6 -3.70 -25.66 -37.09
N CYS A 7 -2.75 -26.60 -37.16
CA CYS A 7 -1.47 -26.39 -37.84
C CYS A 7 -1.23 -27.31 -39.04
N GLY A 8 -2.12 -28.27 -39.33
CA GLY A 8 -2.00 -29.21 -40.45
C GLY A 8 -0.92 -30.28 -40.30
N SER A 9 -0.18 -30.31 -39.17
CA SER A 9 0.84 -31.33 -38.93
C SER A 9 0.22 -32.72 -38.77
N MET A 10 0.92 -33.75 -39.22
CA MET A 10 0.54 -35.15 -38.95
C MET A 10 0.64 -35.44 -37.45
N ILE A 11 -0.32 -36.19 -36.91
CA ILE A 11 -0.32 -36.65 -35.52
C ILE A 11 0.12 -38.11 -35.53
N ASP A 12 1.20 -38.43 -34.82
CA ASP A 12 1.78 -39.77 -34.80
C ASP A 12 0.89 -40.78 -34.05
N GLU A 13 0.90 -42.05 -34.48
CA GLU A 13 0.01 -43.11 -33.96
C GLU A 13 0.28 -43.49 -32.49
N TYR A 14 1.49 -43.29 -31.96
CA TYR A 14 1.79 -43.53 -30.54
C TYR A 14 1.19 -42.47 -29.60
N ASP A 15 0.70 -41.36 -30.17
CA ASP A 15 -0.01 -40.29 -29.48
C ASP A 15 -1.54 -40.54 -29.43
N SER A 16 -1.97 -41.75 -29.81
CA SER A 16 -3.36 -42.23 -29.93
C SER A 16 -4.19 -42.18 -28.65
N GLY A 17 -3.61 -41.91 -27.48
CA GLY A 17 -4.39 -41.57 -26.27
C GLY A 17 -5.13 -40.23 -26.36
N TYR A 18 -4.83 -39.38 -27.35
CA TYR A 18 -5.26 -37.99 -27.41
C TYR A 18 -6.37 -37.68 -28.44
N TYR A 19 -7.08 -38.69 -28.95
CA TYR A 19 -8.25 -38.49 -29.85
C TYR A 19 -9.39 -37.67 -29.22
N ALA A 20 -9.43 -37.50 -27.89
CA ALA A 20 -10.50 -36.77 -27.18
C ALA A 20 -10.34 -35.23 -27.12
N ARG A 21 -9.29 -34.65 -27.74
CA ARG A 21 -8.89 -33.24 -27.55
C ARG A 21 -9.04 -32.36 -28.79
N SER A 22 -10.22 -32.43 -29.42
CA SER A 22 -10.60 -31.59 -30.57
C SER A 22 -9.68 -31.73 -31.81
N MET A 23 -9.04 -32.88 -32.02
CA MET A 23 -8.12 -33.12 -33.15
C MET A 23 -6.97 -32.10 -33.26
N ASN A 24 -6.35 -31.72 -32.14
CA ASN A 24 -5.16 -30.88 -32.12
C ASN A 24 -3.93 -31.67 -31.65
N CYS A 25 -2.77 -31.42 -32.28
CA CYS A 25 -1.48 -31.92 -31.77
C CYS A 25 -1.18 -31.32 -30.39
N ILE A 26 -0.35 -32.00 -29.57
CA ILE A 26 -0.03 -31.59 -28.19
C ILE A 26 0.34 -30.10 -28.09
N PRO A 27 1.22 -29.54 -28.95
CA PRO A 27 1.54 -28.11 -28.92
C PRO A 27 0.33 -27.20 -29.14
N CYS A 28 -0.51 -27.51 -30.13
CA CYS A 28 -1.71 -26.71 -30.45
C CYS A 28 -2.78 -26.83 -29.36
N TYR A 29 -2.94 -28.02 -28.77
CA TYR A 29 -3.84 -28.23 -27.66
C TYR A 29 -3.43 -27.42 -26.42
N ASN A 30 -2.14 -27.45 -26.07
CA ASN A 30 -1.62 -26.69 -24.94
C ASN A 30 -1.79 -25.18 -25.15
N ARG A 31 -1.53 -24.68 -26.36
CA ARG A 31 -1.78 -23.27 -26.70
C ARG A 31 -3.25 -22.88 -26.53
N LYS A 32 -4.17 -23.68 -27.04
CA LYS A 32 -5.62 -23.46 -26.88
C LYS A 32 -6.03 -23.46 -25.41
N GLN A 33 -5.54 -24.40 -24.59
CA GLN A 33 -5.83 -24.40 -23.16
C GLN A 33 -5.29 -23.16 -22.43
N THR A 34 -4.12 -22.67 -22.82
CA THR A 34 -3.56 -21.45 -22.23
C THR A 34 -4.34 -20.20 -22.60
N GLU A 35 -4.91 -20.14 -23.81
CA GLU A 35 -5.78 -19.04 -24.22
C GLU A 35 -7.13 -19.06 -23.47
N VAL A 36 -7.73 -20.25 -23.27
CA VAL A 36 -8.99 -20.40 -22.52
C VAL A 36 -8.84 -20.04 -21.03
N SER A 37 -7.66 -20.27 -20.46
CA SER A 37 -7.37 -19.94 -19.06
C SER A 37 -6.87 -18.51 -18.86
N ALA A 38 -6.68 -17.74 -19.94
CA ALA A 38 -6.24 -16.37 -19.83
C ALA A 38 -7.41 -15.46 -19.43
N ARG A 39 -7.14 -14.55 -18.50
CA ARG A 39 -8.06 -13.50 -18.06
C ARG A 39 -7.51 -12.15 -18.48
N SER A 40 -8.38 -11.17 -18.68
CA SER A 40 -7.93 -9.82 -19.03
C SER A 40 -7.67 -8.98 -17.77
N CYS A 41 -6.54 -8.26 -17.76
CA CYS A 41 -6.27 -7.26 -16.75
C CYS A 41 -7.33 -6.15 -16.79
N SER A 42 -8.01 -5.88 -15.66
CA SER A 42 -9.08 -4.88 -15.58
C SER A 42 -8.60 -3.45 -15.85
N ARG A 43 -7.30 -3.16 -15.72
CA ARG A 43 -6.73 -1.82 -15.92
C ARG A 43 -6.19 -1.57 -17.33
N CYS A 44 -5.37 -2.50 -17.85
CA CYS A 44 -4.70 -2.31 -19.15
C CYS A 44 -5.23 -3.22 -20.27
N GLY A 45 -6.20 -4.10 -19.98
CA GLY A 45 -6.80 -5.00 -20.97
C GLY A 45 -5.92 -6.16 -21.43
N ARG A 46 -4.64 -6.20 -21.04
CA ARG A 46 -3.70 -7.26 -21.42
C ARG A 46 -4.21 -8.63 -20.97
N SER A 47 -4.20 -9.59 -21.88
CA SER A 47 -4.43 -11.00 -21.57
C SER A 47 -3.30 -11.54 -20.69
N ILE A 48 -3.66 -12.06 -19.52
CA ILE A 48 -2.75 -12.60 -18.52
C ILE A 48 -3.19 -14.02 -18.16
N ARG A 49 -2.22 -14.90 -17.90
CA ARG A 49 -2.51 -16.26 -17.46
C ARG A 49 -3.09 -16.22 -16.04
N ALA A 50 -3.94 -17.19 -15.71
CA ALA A 50 -4.62 -17.21 -14.41
C ALA A 50 -3.66 -17.28 -13.21
N ASP A 51 -2.50 -17.91 -13.37
CA ASP A 51 -1.41 -18.02 -12.38
C ASP A 51 -0.62 -16.72 -12.19
N GLU A 52 -0.53 -15.88 -13.22
CA GLU A 52 0.13 -14.58 -13.17
C GLU A 52 -0.79 -13.44 -12.69
N ALA A 53 -2.10 -13.69 -12.65
CA ALA A 53 -3.10 -12.72 -12.28
C ALA A 53 -3.09 -12.43 -10.77
N ARG A 54 -3.10 -11.14 -10.41
CA ARG A 54 -3.16 -10.69 -9.01
C ARG A 54 -4.47 -9.99 -8.72
N ASN A 55 -5.10 -10.35 -7.61
CA ASN A 55 -6.30 -9.67 -7.14
C ASN A 55 -5.95 -8.45 -6.29
N TYR A 56 -6.63 -7.34 -6.56
CA TYR A 56 -6.45 -6.09 -5.84
C TYR A 56 -7.77 -5.32 -5.76
N LYS A 57 -8.30 -5.15 -4.54
CA LYS A 57 -9.61 -4.52 -4.26
C LYS A 57 -10.74 -5.04 -5.16
N GLY A 58 -10.80 -6.36 -5.37
CA GLY A 58 -11.81 -7.01 -6.22
C GLY A 58 -11.55 -6.91 -7.73
N SER A 59 -10.49 -6.23 -8.17
CA SER A 59 -10.07 -6.17 -9.57
C SER A 59 -8.92 -7.13 -9.86
N LEU A 60 -8.91 -7.71 -11.06
CA LEU A 60 -7.88 -8.64 -11.50
C LEU A 60 -6.85 -7.90 -12.34
N LEU A 61 -5.61 -7.80 -11.86
CA LEU A 61 -4.55 -6.99 -12.44
C LEU A 61 -3.36 -7.84 -12.88
N CYS A 62 -2.67 -7.40 -13.92
CA CYS A 62 -1.35 -7.91 -14.24
C CYS A 62 -0.33 -7.45 -13.19
N SER A 63 0.79 -8.18 -13.07
CA SER A 63 1.85 -7.87 -12.09
C SER A 63 2.34 -6.42 -12.16
N TYR A 64 2.46 -5.84 -13.36
CA TYR A 64 2.89 -4.45 -13.52
C TYR A 64 1.84 -3.47 -12.97
N CYS A 65 0.58 -3.60 -13.40
CA CYS A 65 -0.50 -2.73 -12.94
C CYS A 65 -0.73 -2.84 -11.43
N PHE A 66 -0.57 -4.05 -10.87
CA PHE A 66 -0.64 -4.29 -9.44
C PHE A 66 0.44 -3.51 -8.68
N SER A 67 1.71 -3.63 -9.10
CA SER A 67 2.82 -2.90 -8.49
C SER A 67 2.64 -1.39 -8.57
N GLU A 68 2.12 -0.88 -9.69
CA GLU A 68 1.87 0.54 -9.85
C GLU A 68 0.74 1.05 -8.94
N MET A 69 -0.32 0.26 -8.76
CA MET A 69 -1.38 0.59 -7.78
C MET A 69 -0.83 0.61 -6.35
N GLN A 70 0.00 -0.37 -5.99
CA GLN A 70 0.66 -0.37 -4.69
C GLN A 70 1.60 0.84 -4.51
N ARG A 71 2.29 1.25 -5.57
CA ARG A 71 3.14 2.45 -5.55
C ARG A 71 2.31 3.69 -5.28
N ILE A 72 1.21 3.87 -6.01
CA ILE A 72 0.31 5.02 -5.86
C ILE A 72 -0.30 5.08 -4.45
N GLU A 73 -0.74 3.95 -3.88
CA GLU A 73 -1.27 3.92 -2.51
C GLU A 73 -0.25 4.30 -1.44
N ARG A 74 1.03 4.04 -1.69
CA ARG A 74 2.11 4.46 -0.78
C ARG A 74 2.42 5.94 -0.89
N ILE A 75 1.97 6.62 -1.96
CA ILE A 75 2.17 8.06 -2.11
C ILE A 75 1.32 8.77 -1.07
N VAL A 76 2.00 9.29 -0.06
CA VAL A 76 1.38 10.08 1.00
C VAL A 76 1.16 11.50 0.48
N HIS A 77 -0.05 12.01 0.68
CA HIS A 77 -0.38 13.38 0.32
C HIS A 77 -0.51 14.25 1.57
N CYS A 78 -0.14 15.52 1.46
CA CYS A 78 -0.42 16.49 2.50
C CYS A 78 -1.93 16.75 2.59
N THR A 79 -2.50 16.57 3.76
CA THR A 79 -3.93 16.75 4.02
C THR A 79 -4.39 18.20 3.77
N LEU A 80 -3.47 19.16 3.89
CA LEU A 80 -3.77 20.59 3.73
C LEU A 80 -3.55 21.09 2.30
N CYS A 81 -2.34 20.96 1.77
CA CYS A 81 -2.01 21.48 0.44
C CYS A 81 -2.19 20.47 -0.69
N LYS A 82 -2.61 19.23 -0.37
CA LYS A 82 -2.78 18.11 -1.32
C LYS A 82 -1.53 17.75 -2.14
N LYS A 83 -0.38 18.35 -1.83
CA LYS A 83 0.90 18.03 -2.48
C LYS A 83 1.33 16.62 -2.11
N GLU A 84 1.82 15.88 -3.09
CA GLU A 84 2.51 14.61 -2.89
C GLU A 84 3.77 14.81 -2.03
N LEU A 85 3.94 13.92 -1.05
CA LEU A 85 5.07 13.91 -0.13
C LEU A 85 6.00 12.75 -0.46
N GLY A 86 7.20 13.10 -0.92
CA GLY A 86 8.26 12.14 -1.18
C GLY A 86 8.62 11.32 0.06
N GLU A 87 9.25 10.17 -0.13
CA GLU A 87 9.73 9.34 0.99
C GLU A 87 10.78 10.06 1.84
N TRP A 88 11.57 10.95 1.24
CA TRP A 88 12.60 11.75 1.89
C TRP A 88 12.11 13.05 2.54
N GLU A 89 10.87 13.48 2.29
CA GLU A 89 10.35 14.73 2.86
C GLU A 89 9.92 14.51 4.33
N GLU A 90 10.18 15.48 5.21
CA GLU A 90 9.72 15.44 6.59
C GLU A 90 8.17 15.47 6.66
N LYS A 91 7.61 14.41 7.24
CA LYS A 91 6.16 14.20 7.39
C LYS A 91 5.76 14.39 8.84
N PHE A 92 4.77 15.25 9.08
CA PHE A 92 4.20 15.46 10.41
C PHE A 92 2.81 14.84 10.46
N LYS A 93 2.53 14.08 11.52
CA LYS A 93 1.19 13.49 11.75
C LYS A 93 0.34 14.45 12.56
N MET A 94 -0.87 14.71 12.09
CA MET A 94 -1.91 15.45 12.80
C MET A 94 -2.67 14.53 13.77
N PRO A 95 -3.37 15.08 14.78
CA PRO A 95 -4.18 14.31 15.74
C PRO A 95 -5.29 13.49 15.08
N ASN A 96 -5.84 13.96 13.96
CA ASN A 96 -6.86 13.27 13.17
C ASN A 96 -6.30 12.12 12.29
N GLY A 97 -5.01 11.81 12.41
CA GLY A 97 -4.33 10.81 11.58
C GLY A 97 -3.87 11.31 10.20
N GLY A 98 -4.21 12.55 9.83
CA GLY A 98 -3.75 13.17 8.59
C GLY A 98 -2.24 13.43 8.59
N ILE A 99 -1.61 13.42 7.42
CA ILE A 99 -0.19 13.74 7.26
C ILE A 99 -0.08 15.13 6.62
N ILE A 100 0.84 15.96 7.12
CA ILE A 100 1.10 17.31 6.59
C ILE A 100 2.59 17.48 6.25
N CYS A 101 2.86 18.35 5.28
CA CYS A 101 4.22 18.71 4.89
C CYS A 101 4.85 19.71 5.87
N LYS A 102 6.18 19.77 5.86
CA LYS A 102 6.95 20.74 6.66
C LYS A 102 6.47 22.18 6.51
N LYS A 103 6.22 22.65 5.28
CA LYS A 103 5.75 24.03 5.04
C LYS A 103 4.42 24.32 5.71
N CYS A 104 3.42 23.46 5.50
CA CYS A 104 2.11 23.62 6.14
C CYS A 104 2.19 23.47 7.67
N ASN A 105 3.12 22.63 8.15
CA ASN A 105 3.38 22.53 9.58
C ASN A 105 3.99 23.84 10.10
N GLU A 106 5.05 24.38 9.50
CA GLU A 106 5.73 25.61 9.93
C GLU A 106 4.83 26.85 9.83
N GLU A 107 4.00 26.97 8.79
CA GLU A 107 3.04 28.06 8.62
C GLU A 107 1.96 28.05 9.70
N ARG A 108 1.44 26.87 10.05
CA ARG A 108 0.42 26.75 11.10
C ARG A 108 0.99 26.72 12.50
N THR A 109 2.18 26.14 12.68
CA THR A 109 2.81 26.00 13.99
C THR A 109 3.69 27.17 14.35
N GLY A 110 3.99 28.09 13.42
CA GLY A 110 4.58 29.40 13.65
C GLY A 110 5.83 29.37 14.52
N LYS A 111 7.00 29.37 13.88
CA LYS A 111 8.34 29.69 14.44
C LYS A 111 8.33 30.06 15.93
N PHE A 112 8.62 29.10 16.81
CA PHE A 112 9.12 29.27 18.19
C PHE A 112 8.61 30.50 18.99
N ALA A 113 7.36 30.93 18.82
CA ALA A 113 6.75 31.82 19.78
C ALA A 113 6.43 30.99 21.02
N PRO A 114 6.67 31.46 22.25
CA PRO A 114 6.26 30.76 23.46
C PRO A 114 4.74 30.61 23.41
N LYS A 115 4.28 29.46 22.92
CA LYS A 115 2.85 29.21 22.81
C LYS A 115 2.34 29.13 24.25
N VAL A 116 1.51 30.09 24.56
CA VAL A 116 0.82 30.20 25.82
C VAL A 116 -0.20 29.05 25.85
N CYS A 117 -0.13 28.21 26.87
CA CYS A 117 -1.12 27.13 27.03
C CYS A 117 -2.54 27.75 27.08
N SER A 118 -3.46 27.27 26.26
CA SER A 118 -4.81 27.82 26.20
C SER A 118 -5.58 27.68 27.52
N VAL A 119 -5.18 26.74 28.39
CA VAL A 119 -5.81 26.49 29.69
C VAL A 119 -5.12 27.28 30.80
N CYS A 120 -3.81 27.06 31.02
CA CYS A 120 -3.11 27.66 32.17
C CYS A 120 -2.42 28.99 31.85
N LYS A 121 -2.46 29.44 30.60
CA LYS A 121 -1.80 30.66 30.11
C LYS A 121 -0.30 30.78 30.43
N LYS A 122 0.36 29.67 30.78
CA LYS A 122 1.81 29.64 30.99
C LYS A 122 2.54 29.47 29.65
N PRO A 123 3.66 30.17 29.43
CA PRO A 123 4.53 29.91 28.29
C PRO A 123 5.21 28.56 28.51
N SER A 124 5.07 27.64 27.56
CA SER A 124 5.89 26.43 27.55
C SER A 124 6.22 26.00 26.13
N SER A 125 7.23 25.14 25.98
CA SER A 125 7.51 24.43 24.73
C SER A 125 6.40 23.41 24.45
N LEU A 126 5.22 23.90 24.04
CA LEU A 126 4.04 23.07 23.83
C LEU A 126 4.31 22.06 22.69
N LYS A 127 4.13 20.77 22.98
CA LYS A 127 4.17 19.67 22.00
C LYS A 127 2.78 19.10 21.69
N PHE A 128 1.75 19.49 22.43
CA PHE A 128 0.43 18.85 22.40
C PHE A 128 -0.66 19.84 21.93
N LEU A 129 -1.60 19.31 21.15
CA LEU A 129 -2.76 20.06 20.62
C LEU A 129 -4.06 19.35 21.03
N ASP A 130 -5.06 20.14 21.43
CA ASP A 130 -6.41 19.67 21.71
C ASP A 130 -7.22 19.39 20.42
N GLU A 131 -8.41 18.81 20.54
CA GLU A 131 -9.33 18.50 19.43
C GLU A 131 -9.67 19.73 18.58
N ASN A 132 -9.72 20.90 19.25
CA ASN A 132 -9.98 22.20 18.62
C ASN A 132 -8.72 22.85 18.02
N GLY A 133 -7.57 22.17 18.02
CA GLY A 133 -6.30 22.70 17.54
C GLY A 133 -5.63 23.70 18.50
N ASN A 134 -6.14 23.83 19.71
CA ASN A 134 -5.59 24.69 20.76
C ASN A 134 -4.34 24.06 21.39
N ALA A 135 -3.34 24.87 21.71
CA ALA A 135 -2.07 24.37 22.21
C ALA A 135 -2.08 24.22 23.74
N LEU A 136 -1.65 23.04 24.22
CA LEU A 136 -1.70 22.66 25.63
C LEU A 136 -0.32 22.32 26.20
N CYS A 137 -0.08 22.69 27.47
CA CYS A 137 1.13 22.28 28.18
C CYS A 137 1.00 20.83 28.66
N MET A 138 2.11 20.21 29.05
CA MET A 138 2.15 18.83 29.47
C MET A 138 1.14 18.53 30.61
N GLU A 139 1.07 19.42 31.61
CA GLU A 139 0.14 19.26 32.74
C GLU A 139 -1.33 19.37 32.31
N CYS A 140 -1.66 20.35 31.44
CA CYS A 140 -3.03 20.51 30.94
C CYS A 140 -3.43 19.40 29.97
N ALA A 141 -2.48 18.87 29.20
CA ALA A 141 -2.70 17.75 28.29
C ALA A 141 -3.01 16.44 29.03
N GLN A 142 -2.47 16.23 30.24
CA GLN A 142 -2.82 15.07 31.07
C GLN A 142 -4.27 15.09 31.56
N ASN A 143 -4.87 16.28 31.65
CA ASN A 143 -6.25 16.47 32.11
C ASN A 143 -7.27 16.50 30.96
N SER A 144 -6.84 16.70 29.71
CA SER A 144 -7.70 16.55 28.53
C SER A 144 -7.67 15.10 28.01
N PRO A 145 -8.82 14.43 27.82
CA PRO A 145 -8.86 13.04 27.36
C PRO A 145 -8.22 12.86 25.98
N SER A 146 -8.35 13.86 25.10
CA SER A 146 -7.77 13.93 23.76
C SER A 146 -6.24 13.96 23.75
N ALA A 147 -5.62 14.81 24.56
CA ALA A 147 -4.15 14.93 24.62
C ALA A 147 -3.49 13.83 25.47
N ARG A 148 -4.23 13.20 26.39
CA ARG A 148 -3.76 12.03 27.16
C ARG A 148 -3.50 10.82 26.24
N ALA A 149 -4.26 10.69 25.15
CA ALA A 149 -4.02 9.68 24.11
C ALA A 149 -2.70 9.94 23.35
N GLN A 150 -2.36 11.21 23.08
CA GLN A 150 -1.11 11.59 22.42
C GLN A 150 0.11 11.23 23.29
N MET A 151 0.04 11.49 24.61
CA MET A 151 1.13 11.15 25.54
C MET A 151 1.37 9.64 25.68
N ARG A 152 0.31 8.83 25.60
CA ARG A 152 0.44 7.37 25.63
C ARG A 152 1.03 6.82 24.33
N ALA A 153 0.73 7.45 23.18
CA ALA A 153 1.28 7.06 21.90
C ALA A 153 2.77 7.44 21.75
N GLU A 154 3.19 8.60 22.27
CA GLU A 154 4.60 9.02 22.25
C GLU A 154 5.48 8.24 23.25
N ASN A 155 4.94 7.89 24.43
CA ASN A 155 5.67 7.11 25.45
C ASN A 155 5.51 5.59 25.31
N ALA A 156 4.78 5.10 24.30
CA ALA A 156 4.70 3.67 24.04
C ALA A 156 6.10 3.14 23.70
N PRO A 157 6.58 2.07 24.37
CA PRO A 157 7.89 1.50 24.07
C PRO A 157 7.92 1.14 22.58
N LYS A 158 8.91 1.67 21.85
CA LYS A 158 9.13 1.34 20.44
C LYS A 158 9.49 -0.15 20.34
N ILE A 159 8.50 -1.02 20.13
CA ILE A 159 8.66 -2.47 19.90
C ILE A 159 9.45 -2.77 18.60
N SER A 160 9.84 -1.75 17.84
CA SER A 160 10.60 -1.88 16.59
C SER A 160 12.05 -2.37 16.75
N SER A 161 12.56 -2.57 17.97
CA SER A 161 13.94 -3.05 18.19
C SER A 161 14.08 -4.55 18.48
N ILE A 162 12.98 -5.30 18.69
CA ILE A 162 13.06 -6.72 19.06
C ILE A 162 12.96 -7.66 17.84
N PHE A 163 12.19 -7.29 16.81
CA PHE A 163 12.02 -8.14 15.62
C PHE A 163 13.25 -8.22 14.69
N SER A 164 14.24 -7.33 14.84
CA SER A 164 15.48 -7.37 14.05
C SER A 164 16.51 -8.38 14.56
N ARG A 165 16.33 -8.99 15.74
CA ARG A 165 17.24 -10.01 16.28
C ARG A 165 16.82 -11.46 16.02
N ILE A 166 15.53 -11.73 15.79
CA ILE A 166 15.05 -13.12 15.62
C ILE A 166 15.30 -13.68 14.20
N ARG A 167 15.49 -12.81 13.19
CA ARG A 167 15.80 -13.25 11.81
C ARG A 167 17.26 -13.67 11.53
N ARG A 168 18.14 -13.68 12.54
CA ARG A 168 19.54 -14.15 12.39
C ARG A 168 19.81 -15.55 12.96
N LEU A 169 18.79 -16.25 13.47
CA LEU A 169 18.95 -17.56 14.12
C LEU A 169 17.99 -18.61 13.57
N LEU A 170 17.73 -18.58 12.27
CA LEU A 170 17.16 -19.73 11.57
C LEU A 170 18.11 -20.06 10.41
N PRO A 171 18.73 -21.25 10.39
CA PRO A 171 19.59 -21.72 9.31
C PRO A 171 18.81 -21.89 8.00
#